data_AF-A0A3D8RJE3-F1
#
_entry.id   AF-A0A3D8RJE3-F1
#
_cell.length_a   1.000
_cell.length_b   1.000
_cell.length_c   1.000
_cell.angle_alpha   90.00
_cell.angle_beta   90.00
_cell.angle_gamma   90.00
#
_symmetry.space_group_name_H-M   'P 1'
#
loop_
_entity.id
_entity.type
_entity.pdbx_description
1 polymer ?
#
loop_
_entity_poly.entity_id
_entity_poly.type
_entity_poly.pdbx_seq_one_letter_code
_entity_poly.pdbx_strand_id
1 'polypeptide(L)'
;MGRLQSLVVAALGRSPYEDELIDTSEGELATTQNYDDHGRPTNPETKRRQREQTRAANEVMQATGVVEESSVTKAKERAVKELEEKETLTGLRLLEFGRVALVGGVWGVLGLRRRILFSFLEVLKYERTLSPSSFMFAGLTTVMAYHVVDWTGFICQVMTEGTLDEGRETRSPGKKSLEKWLQTSITWFSCYLTVHLRMFAVLQQLNMISSDRLLPSFKSFIPFSAESPLEMAPLSTLTPMTLVPWATPLLRSVAPMAIIYAHAKVKFWVARFVNAFLYAALPHPKKVGSDQRQSSRSFWSSEPESTSQRNRRPRAADEQTLRALEGRPQSSRLTSQPQQADFDPDTSDDEEPELAHATLISFDVEATDVMENMMESTGSWSAELRSANEPEPSSRVAYRITTLTMLPAFLGAEGLSEIVAGIILLPLEAMMVRFIGRAYRGSAGLGVSDLYEVIDKNPGFDKLFSAFAIQLVLAGSIWTGTTLAARWLKPQPITDKD
;
A
#
# COMPACT_ATOMS: atom_id res chain seq x y z
N MET A 1 -9.03 58.73 -51.67
CA MET A 1 -9.61 57.46 -52.14
C MET A 1 -9.37 56.26 -51.20
N GLY A 2 -8.96 56.43 -49.93
CA GLY A 2 -8.50 55.29 -49.09
C GLY A 2 -9.51 54.66 -48.10
N ARG A 3 -10.67 55.28 -47.83
CA ARG A 3 -11.57 54.81 -46.75
C ARG A 3 -12.50 53.66 -47.15
N LEU A 4 -12.75 53.52 -48.45
CA LEU A 4 -13.64 52.50 -49.01
C LEU A 4 -12.91 51.16 -49.15
N GLN A 5 -11.63 51.19 -49.53
CA GLN A 5 -10.78 50.00 -49.54
C GLN A 5 -10.65 49.40 -48.14
N SER A 6 -10.37 50.21 -47.11
CA SER A 6 -10.27 49.69 -45.74
C SER A 6 -11.60 49.08 -45.25
N LEU A 7 -12.74 49.65 -45.64
CA LEU A 7 -14.07 49.12 -45.30
C LEU A 7 -14.40 47.84 -46.07
N VAL A 8 -13.97 47.72 -47.33
CA VAL A 8 -14.16 46.50 -48.14
C VAL A 8 -13.27 45.38 -47.62
N VAL A 9 -12.01 45.68 -47.27
CA VAL A 9 -11.07 44.72 -46.67
C VAL A 9 -11.62 44.23 -45.32
N ALA A 10 -12.11 45.13 -44.47
CA ALA A 10 -12.75 44.78 -43.21
C ALA A 10 -14.06 43.98 -43.40
N ALA A 11 -14.88 44.33 -44.40
CA ALA A 11 -16.11 43.60 -44.73
C ALA A 11 -15.83 42.18 -45.28
N LEU A 12 -14.65 41.97 -45.87
CA LEU A 12 -14.14 40.67 -46.31
C LEU A 12 -13.43 39.90 -45.17
N GLY A 13 -13.43 40.42 -43.94
CA GLY A 13 -12.83 39.80 -42.77
C GLY A 13 -11.29 39.81 -42.75
N ARG A 14 -10.66 40.63 -43.61
CA ARG A 14 -9.20 40.74 -43.72
C ARG A 14 -8.66 41.87 -42.85
N SER A 15 -7.46 41.70 -42.32
CA SER A 15 -6.86 42.75 -41.49
C SER A 15 -6.25 43.85 -42.36
N PRO A 16 -6.28 45.14 -41.95
CA PRO A 16 -5.74 46.26 -42.74
C PRO A 16 -4.22 46.21 -42.99
N TYR A 17 -3.52 45.24 -42.41
CA TYR A 17 -2.08 45.07 -42.51
C TYR A 17 -1.68 43.83 -43.33
N GLU A 18 -2.64 43.10 -43.90
CA GLU A 18 -2.40 41.93 -44.77
C GLU A 18 -2.13 42.29 -46.25
N ASP A 19 -2.01 43.58 -46.58
CA ASP A 19 -1.88 44.06 -47.97
C ASP A 19 -0.47 43.90 -48.58
N GLU A 20 0.47 43.24 -47.91
CA GLU A 20 1.80 42.99 -48.49
C GLU A 20 1.80 41.76 -49.42
N LEU A 21 1.82 42.09 -50.73
CA LEU A 21 2.40 41.32 -51.85
C LEU A 21 1.58 40.13 -52.39
N ILE A 22 0.54 40.42 -53.17
CA ILE A 22 0.37 39.73 -54.45
C ILE A 22 1.01 40.64 -55.50
N ASP A 23 2.30 40.43 -55.75
CA ASP A 23 2.99 41.04 -56.88
C ASP A 23 2.36 40.46 -58.15
N THR A 24 1.40 41.17 -58.75
CA THR A 24 0.90 40.88 -60.09
C THR A 24 1.91 41.39 -61.10
N SER A 25 3.15 40.91 -61.03
CA SER A 25 4.10 41.02 -62.14
C SER A 25 3.86 39.82 -63.06
N GLU A 26 3.45 40.11 -64.28
CA GLU A 26 3.21 39.16 -65.36
C GLU A 26 4.39 38.19 -65.53
N GLY A 27 4.18 36.94 -65.16
CA GLY A 27 5.09 35.82 -65.37
C GLY A 27 4.36 34.53 -65.08
N GLU A 28 4.16 33.71 -66.12
CA GLU A 28 3.60 32.37 -66.05
C GLU A 28 4.36 31.51 -65.01
N LEU A 29 3.82 31.44 -63.79
CA LEU A 29 4.04 30.31 -62.92
C LEU A 29 2.68 29.65 -62.80
N ALA A 30 2.53 28.51 -63.47
CA ALA A 30 1.40 27.62 -63.26
C ALA A 30 1.29 27.33 -61.76
N THR A 31 0.36 28.01 -61.07
CA THR A 31 -0.09 27.60 -59.74
C THR A 31 -0.85 26.30 -59.93
N THR A 32 -0.11 25.19 -60.01
CA THR A 32 -0.67 23.85 -60.01
C THR A 32 -1.46 23.71 -58.71
N GLN A 33 -2.78 23.68 -58.84
CA GLN A 33 -3.68 23.44 -57.72
C GLN A 33 -3.39 22.04 -57.19
N ASN A 34 -2.76 21.97 -56.03
CA ASN A 34 -2.44 20.68 -55.42
C ASN A 34 -3.73 20.09 -54.83
N TYR A 35 -3.90 18.78 -54.97
CA TYR A 35 -5.02 18.04 -54.40
C TYR A 35 -4.48 17.06 -53.38
N ASP A 36 -5.23 16.84 -52.30
CA ASP A 36 -4.97 15.78 -51.33
C ASP A 36 -5.27 14.40 -51.93
N ASP A 37 -4.90 13.32 -51.25
CA ASP A 37 -5.14 11.92 -51.67
C ASP A 37 -6.64 11.62 -51.90
N HIS A 38 -7.53 12.45 -51.33
CA HIS A 38 -8.98 12.40 -51.49
C HIS A 38 -9.52 13.35 -52.58
N GLY A 39 -8.65 13.94 -53.41
CA GLY A 39 -9.02 14.84 -54.50
C GLY A 39 -9.53 16.21 -54.04
N ARG A 40 -9.22 16.63 -52.81
CA ARG A 40 -9.61 17.94 -52.26
C ARG A 40 -8.54 18.99 -52.55
N PRO A 41 -8.88 20.17 -53.08
CA PRO A 41 -7.90 21.20 -53.38
C PRO A 41 -7.25 21.69 -52.08
N THR A 42 -5.93 21.59 -52.00
CA THR A 42 -5.12 21.96 -50.83
C THR A 42 -4.09 22.99 -51.24
N ASN A 43 -4.05 24.12 -50.55
CA ASN A 43 -3.01 25.12 -50.75
C ASN A 43 -1.93 24.94 -49.65
N PRO A 44 -0.67 24.62 -50.01
CA PRO A 44 0.40 24.43 -49.04
C PRO A 44 0.73 25.72 -48.27
N GLU A 45 0.58 26.89 -48.91
CA GLU A 45 0.84 28.20 -48.29
C GLU A 45 -0.20 28.55 -47.23
N THR A 46 -1.48 28.23 -47.45
CA THR A 46 -2.51 28.45 -46.43
C THR A 46 -2.31 27.52 -45.24
N LYS A 47 -1.93 26.26 -45.49
CA LYS A 47 -1.59 25.30 -44.43
C LYS A 47 -0.36 25.76 -43.63
N ARG A 48 0.64 26.36 -44.30
CA ARG A 48 1.80 26.96 -43.64
C ARG A 48 1.39 28.14 -42.75
N ARG A 49 0.61 29.10 -43.27
CA ARG A 49 0.14 30.25 -42.47
C ARG A 49 -0.75 29.83 -41.30
N GLN A 50 -1.62 28.85 -41.49
CA GLN A 50 -2.44 28.29 -40.41
C GLN A 50 -1.56 27.68 -39.31
N ARG A 51 -0.50 26.92 -39.69
CA ARG A 51 0.48 26.40 -38.73
C ARG A 51 1.22 27.51 -37.99
N GLU A 52 1.62 28.57 -38.69
CA GLU A 52 2.29 29.74 -38.09
C GLU A 52 1.35 30.50 -37.15
N GLN A 53 0.06 30.67 -37.50
CA GLN A 53 -0.95 31.30 -36.66
C GLN A 53 -1.23 30.46 -35.40
N THR A 54 -1.36 29.15 -35.53
CA THR A 54 -1.49 28.24 -34.38
C THR A 54 -0.25 28.28 -33.49
N ARG A 55 0.96 28.33 -34.09
CA ARG A 55 2.21 28.46 -33.33
C ARG A 55 2.27 29.78 -32.56
N ALA A 56 1.95 30.90 -33.21
CA ALA A 56 1.93 32.21 -32.56
C ALA A 56 0.89 32.27 -31.44
N ALA A 57 -0.30 31.67 -31.63
CA ALA A 57 -1.32 31.56 -30.59
C ALA A 57 -0.81 30.75 -29.38
N ASN A 58 -0.17 29.60 -29.61
CA ASN A 58 0.42 28.79 -28.54
C ASN A 58 1.56 29.53 -27.81
N GLU A 59 2.41 30.27 -28.54
CA GLU A 59 3.48 31.10 -27.96
C GLU A 59 2.89 32.21 -27.07
N VAL A 60 1.80 32.87 -27.49
CA VAL A 60 1.09 33.86 -26.66
C VAL A 60 0.44 33.20 -25.45
N MET A 61 -0.16 32.01 -25.58
CA MET A 61 -0.72 31.27 -24.44
C MET A 61 0.36 30.85 -23.43
N GLN A 62 1.57 30.54 -23.90
CA GLN A 62 2.72 30.27 -23.04
C GLN A 62 3.22 31.54 -22.35
N ALA A 63 3.35 32.65 -23.09
CA ALA A 63 3.78 33.93 -22.55
C ALA A 63 2.79 34.51 -21.52
N THR A 64 1.50 34.25 -21.71
CA THR A 64 0.43 34.62 -20.77
C THR A 64 0.29 33.64 -19.60
N GLY A 65 1.05 32.53 -19.60
CA GLY A 65 1.07 31.53 -18.53
C GLY A 65 -0.16 30.63 -18.48
N VAL A 66 -0.97 30.62 -19.54
CA VAL A 66 -2.17 29.77 -19.65
C VAL A 66 -1.81 28.34 -20.05
N VAL A 67 -0.72 28.17 -20.80
CA VAL A 67 -0.23 26.85 -21.25
C VAL A 67 1.22 26.69 -20.84
N GLU A 68 1.51 25.65 -20.06
CA GLU A 68 2.88 25.24 -19.78
C GLU A 68 3.43 24.37 -20.91
N GLU A 69 4.74 24.46 -21.15
CA GLU A 69 5.39 23.57 -22.11
C GLU A 69 5.32 22.13 -21.58
N SER A 70 4.86 21.17 -22.40
CA SER A 70 4.65 19.80 -21.93
C SER A 70 5.93 19.08 -21.51
N SER A 71 7.10 19.52 -21.99
CA SER A 71 8.40 19.05 -21.52
C SER A 71 8.62 19.45 -20.06
N VAL A 72 8.23 20.67 -19.68
CA VAL A 72 8.29 21.22 -18.33
C VAL A 72 7.25 20.58 -17.43
N THR A 73 6.01 20.41 -17.89
CA THR A 73 4.96 19.70 -17.15
C THR A 73 5.36 18.24 -16.89
N LYS A 74 5.87 17.53 -17.91
CA LYS A 74 6.37 16.15 -17.74
C LYS A 74 7.60 16.08 -16.83
N ALA A 75 8.50 17.05 -16.90
CA ALA A 75 9.65 17.11 -16.00
C ALA A 75 9.23 17.35 -14.55
N LYS A 76 8.24 18.22 -14.34
CA LYS A 76 7.63 18.50 -13.03
C LYS A 76 6.89 17.28 -12.48
N GLU A 77 6.07 16.61 -13.28
CA GLU A 77 5.41 15.35 -12.92
C GLU A 77 6.42 14.26 -12.54
N ARG A 78 7.53 14.13 -13.28
CA ARG A 78 8.61 13.19 -12.94
C ARG A 78 9.26 13.54 -11.61
N ALA A 79 9.59 14.81 -11.38
CA ALA A 79 10.15 15.26 -10.11
C ALA A 79 9.19 15.01 -8.93
N VAL A 80 7.89 15.24 -9.13
CA VAL A 80 6.83 14.94 -8.15
C VAL A 80 6.79 13.45 -7.83
N LYS A 81 6.82 12.58 -8.85
CA LYS A 81 6.84 11.12 -8.67
C LYS A 81 8.10 10.64 -7.95
N GLU A 82 9.27 11.14 -8.33
CA GLU A 82 10.54 10.78 -7.68
C GLU A 82 10.55 11.16 -6.20
N LEU A 83 9.96 12.31 -5.84
CA LEU A 83 9.79 12.71 -4.44
C LEU A 83 8.81 11.79 -3.69
N GLU A 84 7.68 11.44 -4.31
CA GLU A 84 6.71 10.50 -3.72
C GLU A 84 7.31 9.11 -3.48
N GLU A 85 8.09 8.60 -4.43
CA GLU A 85 8.82 7.34 -4.30
C GLU A 85 9.83 7.40 -3.16
N LYS A 86 10.61 8.49 -3.09
CA LYS A 86 11.60 8.68 -2.02
C LYS A 86 10.97 8.78 -0.63
N GLU A 87 9.87 9.50 -0.48
CA GLU A 87 9.13 9.58 0.77
C GLU A 87 8.51 8.24 1.15
N THR A 88 7.97 7.50 0.18
CA THR A 88 7.39 6.17 0.37
C THR A 88 8.43 5.17 0.85
N LEU A 89 9.60 5.11 0.19
CA LEU A 89 10.71 4.24 0.59
C LEU A 89 11.24 4.59 1.99
N THR A 90 11.36 5.89 2.29
CA THR A 90 11.80 6.34 3.62
C THR A 90 10.77 5.96 4.69
N GLY A 91 9.48 6.13 4.41
CA GLY A 91 8.39 5.71 5.27
C GLY A 91 8.37 4.20 5.52
N LEU A 92 8.61 3.39 4.49
CA LEU A 92 8.70 1.93 4.60
C LEU A 92 9.86 1.50 5.51
N ARG A 93 11.06 2.06 5.33
CA ARG A 93 12.22 1.76 6.19
C ARG A 93 11.94 2.12 7.65
N LEU A 94 11.32 3.28 7.89
CA LEU A 94 10.99 3.72 9.24
C LEU A 94 9.88 2.86 9.87
N LEU A 95 8.93 2.36 9.06
CA LEU A 95 7.91 1.40 9.48
C LEU A 95 8.54 0.07 9.91
N GLU A 96 9.45 -0.48 9.11
CA GLU A 96 10.16 -1.72 9.45
C GLU A 96 10.98 -1.56 10.73
N PHE A 97 11.73 -0.45 10.86
CA PHE A 97 12.45 -0.13 12.08
C PHE A 97 11.50 -0.01 13.29
N GLY A 98 10.37 0.68 13.12
CA GLY A 98 9.34 0.81 14.15
C GLY A 98 8.77 -0.53 14.59
N ARG A 99 8.55 -1.47 13.66
CA ARG A 99 8.11 -2.84 13.98
C ARG A 99 9.15 -3.62 14.77
N VAL A 100 10.41 -3.58 14.35
CA VAL A 100 11.52 -4.23 15.08
C VAL A 100 11.63 -3.64 16.49
N ALA A 101 11.55 -2.31 16.61
CA ALA A 101 11.56 -1.63 17.90
C ALA A 101 10.37 -2.03 18.78
N LEU A 102 9.16 -2.11 18.23
CA LEU A 102 7.96 -2.58 18.94
C LEU A 102 8.14 -4.01 19.46
N VAL A 103 8.55 -4.94 18.60
CA VAL A 103 8.77 -6.34 18.99
C VAL A 103 9.85 -6.45 20.06
N GLY A 104 11.01 -5.81 19.86
CA GLY A 104 12.13 -5.87 20.78
C GLY A 104 11.86 -5.15 22.12
N GLY A 105 11.22 -3.98 22.07
CA GLY A 105 10.92 -3.18 23.26
C GLY A 105 9.86 -3.78 24.15
N VAL A 106 8.85 -4.43 23.58
CA VAL A 106 7.78 -5.11 24.33
C VAL A 106 8.19 -6.53 24.78
N TRP A 107 9.26 -7.10 24.20
CA TRP A 107 9.64 -8.50 24.39
C TRP A 107 9.76 -8.93 25.86
N GLY A 108 10.44 -8.13 26.69
CA GLY A 108 10.64 -8.47 28.10
C GLY A 108 9.33 -8.52 28.90
N VAL A 109 8.39 -7.63 28.57
CA VAL A 109 7.05 -7.63 29.18
C VAL A 109 6.24 -8.84 28.74
N LEU A 110 6.38 -9.27 27.49
CA LEU A 110 5.76 -10.50 27.00
C LEU A 110 6.29 -11.74 27.74
N GLY A 111 7.60 -11.79 28.00
CA GLY A 111 8.22 -12.82 28.83
C GLY A 111 7.67 -12.81 30.26
N LEU A 112 7.63 -11.64 30.90
CA LEU A 112 7.04 -11.47 32.23
C LEU A 112 5.59 -11.96 32.28
N ARG A 113 4.76 -11.57 31.30
CA ARG A 113 3.36 -12.01 31.19
C ARG A 113 3.24 -13.53 31.14
N ARG A 114 4.02 -14.18 30.28
CA ARG A 114 4.00 -15.65 30.14
C ARG A 114 4.44 -16.36 31.41
N ARG A 115 5.41 -15.81 32.13
CA ARG A 115 5.84 -16.35 33.42
C ARG A 115 4.76 -16.21 34.50
N ILE A 116 4.07 -15.07 34.57
CA ILE A 116 2.91 -14.88 35.47
C ILE A 116 1.82 -15.91 35.19
N LEU A 117 1.52 -16.18 33.91
CA LEU A 117 0.53 -17.20 33.50
C LEU A 117 0.94 -18.63 33.84
N PHE A 118 2.25 -18.89 33.94
CA PHE A 118 2.84 -20.20 34.20
C PHE A 118 2.93 -20.53 35.70
N SER A 119 3.64 -19.70 36.48
CA SER A 119 3.78 -19.82 37.93
C SER A 119 4.34 -18.53 38.52
N PHE A 120 3.58 -17.84 39.39
CA PHE A 120 4.02 -16.57 39.96
C PHE A 120 5.09 -16.73 41.06
N LEU A 121 5.02 -17.80 41.86
CA LEU A 121 5.95 -18.01 42.98
C LEU A 121 7.36 -18.37 42.50
N GLU A 122 7.46 -19.10 41.40
CA GLU A 122 8.76 -19.39 40.79
C GLU A 122 9.39 -18.13 40.19
N VAL A 123 8.60 -17.20 39.65
CA VAL A 123 9.09 -15.91 39.14
C VAL A 123 9.81 -15.11 40.23
N LEU A 124 9.21 -14.98 41.41
CA LEU A 124 9.79 -14.23 42.53
C LEU A 124 11.06 -14.90 43.08
N LYS A 125 11.14 -16.23 43.03
CA LYS A 125 12.36 -16.97 43.43
C LYS A 125 13.48 -16.79 42.41
N TYR A 126 13.14 -16.78 41.12
CA TYR A 126 14.10 -16.63 40.02
C TYR A 126 14.61 -15.21 39.83
N GLU A 127 13.77 -14.19 40.09
CA GLU A 127 14.18 -12.78 40.00
C GLU A 127 15.32 -12.45 40.96
N ARG A 128 15.41 -13.16 42.10
CA ARG A 128 16.47 -12.94 43.09
C ARG A 128 17.84 -13.48 42.69
N THR A 129 17.92 -14.35 41.68
CA THR A 129 19.16 -15.07 41.34
C THR A 129 19.74 -14.71 39.97
N LEU A 130 18.96 -14.10 39.08
CA LEU A 130 19.38 -13.80 37.70
C LEU A 130 19.57 -12.31 37.44
N SER A 131 20.43 -12.01 36.46
CA SER A 131 20.59 -10.65 35.96
C SER A 131 19.28 -10.14 35.32
N PRO A 132 18.86 -8.88 35.58
CA PRO A 132 17.65 -8.31 35.00
C PRO A 132 17.69 -8.26 33.48
N SER A 133 18.88 -8.13 32.86
CA SER A 133 19.00 -8.13 31.40
C SER A 133 18.76 -9.50 30.79
N SER A 134 19.32 -10.57 31.38
CA SER A 134 19.06 -11.95 30.99
C SER A 134 17.57 -12.29 31.14
N PHE A 135 16.94 -11.81 32.22
CA PHE A 135 15.51 -11.99 32.46
C PHE A 135 14.64 -11.33 31.38
N MET A 136 14.96 -10.10 30.97
CA MET A 136 14.17 -9.31 30.00
C MET A 136 14.40 -9.73 28.55
N PHE A 137 15.62 -10.13 28.20
CA PHE A 137 16.00 -10.47 26.82
C PHE A 137 16.03 -11.97 26.52
N ALA A 138 15.60 -12.82 27.47
CA ALA A 138 15.48 -14.26 27.27
C ALA A 138 14.66 -14.60 26.02
N GLY A 139 15.27 -15.32 25.08
CA GLY A 139 14.63 -15.72 23.83
C GLY A 139 14.48 -14.63 22.77
N LEU A 140 15.02 -13.41 22.97
CA LEU A 140 14.94 -12.38 21.94
C LEU A 140 15.71 -12.78 20.68
N THR A 141 16.90 -13.35 20.84
CA THR A 141 17.74 -13.77 19.71
C THR A 141 17.07 -14.86 18.87
N THR A 142 16.42 -15.83 19.51
CA THR A 142 15.65 -16.88 18.80
C THR A 142 14.42 -16.34 18.10
N VAL A 143 13.84 -15.26 18.62
CA VAL A 143 12.73 -14.56 17.97
C VAL A 143 13.15 -13.79 16.74
N MET A 144 14.26 -13.06 16.84
CA MET A 144 14.85 -12.43 15.66
C MET A 144 15.23 -13.49 14.62
N ALA A 145 15.78 -14.63 15.05
CA ALA A 145 16.14 -15.72 14.15
C ALA A 145 14.93 -16.29 13.40
N TYR A 146 13.78 -16.53 14.06
CA TYR A 146 12.61 -17.02 13.31
C TYR A 146 12.03 -15.96 12.38
N HIS A 147 12.09 -14.67 12.74
CA HIS A 147 11.68 -13.61 11.82
C HIS A 147 12.55 -13.58 10.56
N VAL A 148 13.86 -13.80 10.71
CA VAL A 148 14.77 -13.97 9.56
C VAL A 148 14.40 -15.23 8.75
N VAL A 149 14.01 -16.33 9.39
CA VAL A 149 13.55 -17.54 8.69
C VAL A 149 12.26 -17.31 7.91
N ASP A 150 11.29 -16.58 8.47
CA ASP A 150 10.06 -16.21 7.77
C ASP A 150 10.36 -15.31 6.57
N TRP A 151 11.23 -14.30 6.75
CA TRP A 151 11.66 -13.40 5.68
C TRP A 151 12.41 -14.13 4.57
N THR A 152 13.37 -14.99 4.91
CA THR A 152 14.11 -15.78 3.93
C THR A 152 13.20 -16.78 3.21
N GLY A 153 12.25 -17.40 3.91
CA GLY A 153 11.23 -18.25 3.29
C GLY A 153 10.39 -17.51 2.27
N PHE A 154 9.94 -16.28 2.62
CA PHE A 154 9.21 -15.41 1.71
C PHE A 154 10.05 -14.98 0.49
N ILE A 155 11.29 -14.54 0.69
CA ILE A 155 12.20 -14.16 -0.41
C ILE A 155 12.45 -15.37 -1.33
N CYS A 156 12.73 -16.55 -0.77
CA CYS A 156 12.90 -17.77 -1.54
C CYS A 156 11.65 -18.09 -2.37
N GLN A 157 10.46 -17.89 -1.81
CA GLN A 157 9.21 -18.07 -2.54
C GLN A 157 9.08 -17.07 -3.69
N VAL A 158 9.29 -15.78 -3.44
CA VAL A 158 9.23 -14.71 -4.47
C VAL A 158 10.26 -14.93 -5.57
N MET A 159 11.49 -15.30 -5.22
CA MET A 159 12.55 -15.59 -6.20
C MET A 159 12.22 -16.84 -7.00
N THR A 160 11.64 -17.87 -6.38
CA THR A 160 11.18 -19.07 -7.07
C THR A 160 10.05 -18.72 -8.03
N GLU A 161 9.09 -17.90 -7.64
CA GLU A 161 8.00 -17.45 -8.51
C GLU A 161 8.53 -16.58 -9.67
N GLY A 162 9.35 -15.56 -9.39
CA GLY A 162 9.85 -14.61 -10.39
C GLY A 162 10.83 -15.21 -11.41
N THR A 163 11.78 -16.05 -10.97
CA THR A 163 12.72 -16.72 -11.90
C THR A 163 12.06 -17.77 -12.78
N LEU A 164 10.86 -18.23 -12.43
CA LEU A 164 10.15 -19.29 -13.14
C LEU A 164 8.98 -18.79 -13.99
N ASP A 165 8.55 -17.53 -13.82
CA ASP A 165 7.46 -16.91 -14.57
C ASP A 165 7.86 -16.52 -16.01
N GLU A 166 9.15 -16.25 -16.27
CA GLU A 166 9.68 -15.91 -17.61
C GLU A 166 9.47 -17.02 -18.68
N GLY A 167 8.99 -18.22 -18.31
CA GLY A 167 8.73 -19.34 -19.23
C GLY A 167 7.41 -20.08 -19.01
N ARG A 168 6.40 -19.43 -18.39
CA ARG A 168 5.19 -20.11 -17.88
C ARG A 168 4.28 -20.72 -18.95
N GLU A 169 4.27 -20.16 -20.17
CA GLU A 169 3.36 -20.61 -21.24
C GLU A 169 3.83 -21.89 -21.96
N THR A 170 5.12 -22.20 -21.98
CA THR A 170 5.68 -23.33 -22.74
C THR A 170 6.12 -24.53 -21.89
N ARG A 171 5.83 -24.51 -20.58
CA ARG A 171 6.42 -25.45 -19.61
C ARG A 171 5.69 -26.79 -19.51
N SER A 172 6.44 -27.90 -19.64
CA SER A 172 5.94 -29.28 -19.53
C SER A 172 5.28 -29.58 -18.17
N PRO A 173 4.27 -30.47 -18.12
CA PRO A 173 3.51 -30.76 -16.89
C PRO A 173 4.39 -31.29 -15.74
N GLY A 174 5.47 -32.02 -16.04
CA GLY A 174 6.42 -32.51 -15.03
C GLY A 174 7.16 -31.39 -14.31
N LYS A 175 7.54 -30.32 -15.03
CA LYS A 175 8.22 -29.17 -14.42
C LYS A 175 7.28 -28.37 -13.49
N LYS A 176 6.00 -28.24 -13.85
CA LYS A 176 4.98 -27.59 -13.00
C LYS A 176 4.73 -28.37 -11.70
N SER A 177 4.82 -29.69 -11.74
CA SER A 177 4.70 -30.53 -10.54
C SER A 177 5.89 -30.36 -9.60
N LEU A 178 7.12 -30.36 -10.15
CA LEU A 178 8.34 -30.14 -9.38
C LEU A 178 8.35 -28.75 -8.70
N GLU A 179 7.90 -27.72 -9.41
CA GLU A 179 7.80 -26.36 -8.88
C GLU A 179 6.84 -26.27 -7.69
N LYS A 180 5.62 -26.82 -7.84
CA LYS A 180 4.67 -26.90 -6.72
C LYS A 180 5.24 -27.67 -5.54
N TRP A 181 5.95 -28.77 -5.80
CA TRP A 181 6.58 -29.55 -4.74
C TRP A 181 7.70 -28.79 -4.03
N LEU A 182 8.55 -28.07 -4.77
CA LEU A 182 9.62 -27.25 -4.21
C LEU A 182 9.05 -26.10 -3.36
N GLN A 183 8.06 -25.37 -3.86
CA GLN A 183 7.40 -24.28 -3.13
C GLN A 183 6.72 -24.79 -1.86
N THR A 184 6.02 -25.92 -1.97
CA THR A 184 5.41 -26.60 -0.82
C THR A 184 6.50 -26.98 0.18
N SER A 185 7.62 -27.56 -0.27
CA SER A 185 8.72 -27.99 0.60
C SER A 185 9.39 -26.82 1.33
N ILE A 186 9.66 -25.70 0.64
CA ILE A 186 10.19 -24.47 1.25
C ILE A 186 9.24 -23.96 2.33
N THR A 187 7.93 -23.94 2.04
CA THR A 187 6.90 -23.48 2.98
C THR A 187 6.85 -24.37 4.23
N TRP A 188 6.85 -25.69 4.06
CA TRP A 188 6.85 -26.65 5.18
C TRP A 188 8.13 -26.55 6.00
N PHE A 189 9.29 -26.43 5.35
CA PHE A 189 10.58 -26.32 6.02
C PHE A 189 10.70 -25.02 6.82
N SER A 190 10.34 -23.88 6.21
CA SER A 190 10.33 -22.57 6.89
C SER A 190 9.35 -22.60 8.08
N CYS A 191 8.14 -23.12 7.90
CA CYS A 191 7.16 -23.27 8.98
C CYS A 191 7.69 -24.14 10.13
N TYR A 192 8.29 -25.29 9.82
CA TYR A 192 8.88 -26.19 10.81
C TYR A 192 9.97 -25.50 11.64
N LEU A 193 10.87 -24.79 10.97
CA LEU A 193 11.98 -24.06 11.58
C LEU A 193 11.46 -22.90 12.46
N THR A 194 10.48 -22.14 11.98
CA THR A 194 9.84 -21.06 12.73
C THR A 194 9.14 -21.56 13.98
N VAL A 195 8.38 -22.66 13.90
CA VAL A 195 7.70 -23.23 15.07
C VAL A 195 8.70 -23.76 16.10
N HIS A 196 9.80 -24.39 15.66
CA HIS A 196 10.88 -24.84 16.55
C HIS A 196 11.54 -23.68 17.30
N LEU A 197 11.95 -22.65 16.57
CA LEU A 197 12.58 -21.47 17.16
C LEU A 197 11.64 -20.75 18.12
N ARG A 198 10.34 -20.69 17.78
CA ARG A 198 9.32 -20.13 18.67
C ARG A 198 9.10 -20.95 19.93
N MET A 199 9.11 -22.29 19.83
CA MET A 199 9.05 -23.18 21.00
C MET A 199 10.25 -22.94 21.92
N PHE A 200 11.45 -22.88 21.36
CA PHE A 200 12.66 -22.59 22.12
C PHE A 200 12.60 -21.20 22.79
N ALA A 201 12.15 -20.16 22.07
CA ALA A 201 11.96 -18.82 22.63
C ALA A 201 10.96 -18.82 23.80
N VAL A 202 9.85 -19.55 23.70
CA VAL A 202 8.87 -19.69 24.79
C VAL A 202 9.50 -20.39 25.99
N LEU A 203 10.25 -21.48 25.79
CA LEU A 203 10.91 -22.19 26.88
C LEU A 203 11.99 -21.34 27.57
N GLN A 204 12.72 -20.51 26.83
CA GLN A 204 13.65 -19.53 27.39
C GLN A 204 12.93 -18.44 28.17
N GLN A 205 11.81 -17.94 27.68
CA GLN A 205 10.98 -17.00 28.44
C GLN A 205 10.42 -17.62 29.71
N LEU A 206 10.12 -18.90 29.73
CA LEU A 206 9.70 -19.61 30.95
C LEU A 206 10.88 -19.97 31.87
N ASN A 207 12.11 -19.58 31.52
CA ASN A 207 13.36 -19.93 32.21
C ASN A 207 13.56 -21.44 32.39
N MET A 208 12.99 -22.25 31.50
CA MET A 208 13.22 -23.70 31.50
C MET A 208 14.52 -24.07 30.81
N ILE A 209 14.93 -23.23 29.85
CA ILE A 209 16.22 -23.33 29.16
C ILE A 209 17.01 -22.08 29.53
N SER A 210 18.33 -22.24 29.76
CA SER A 210 19.21 -21.10 30.05
C SER A 210 19.15 -20.03 28.95
N SER A 211 19.18 -18.77 29.37
CA SER A 211 19.32 -17.60 28.48
C SER A 211 20.66 -17.57 27.75
N ASP A 212 21.68 -18.29 28.23
CA ASP A 212 23.03 -18.28 27.65
C ASP A 212 23.07 -18.96 26.28
N ARG A 213 22.11 -19.87 26.02
CA ARG A 213 21.99 -20.53 24.72
C ARG A 213 21.21 -19.65 23.76
N LEU A 214 21.91 -18.88 22.93
CA LEU A 214 21.29 -17.96 22.00
C LEU A 214 20.39 -18.63 20.95
N LEU A 215 20.73 -19.85 20.54
CA LEU A 215 20.00 -20.64 19.54
C LEU A 215 19.91 -22.11 20.00
N PRO A 216 18.90 -22.86 19.51
CA PRO A 216 18.85 -24.30 19.70
C PRO A 216 20.03 -25.00 18.97
N SER A 217 20.40 -26.17 19.48
CA SER A 217 21.41 -27.03 18.84
C SER A 217 20.95 -27.47 17.45
N PHE A 218 21.86 -27.60 16.49
CA PHE A 218 21.51 -28.10 15.15
C PHE A 218 20.84 -29.48 15.19
N LYS A 219 21.20 -30.30 16.18
CA LYS A 219 20.61 -31.64 16.37
C LYS A 219 19.14 -31.58 16.79
N SER A 220 18.69 -30.51 17.44
CA SER A 220 17.29 -30.41 17.87
C SER A 220 16.32 -30.24 16.70
N PHE A 221 16.80 -29.74 15.55
CA PHE A 221 15.99 -29.63 14.34
C PHE A 221 15.82 -30.95 13.60
N ILE A 222 16.65 -31.95 13.88
CA ILE A 222 16.53 -33.28 13.28
C ILE A 222 15.42 -34.00 14.07
N PRO A 223 14.27 -34.30 13.45
CA PRO A 223 13.19 -35.01 14.15
C PRO A 223 13.71 -36.34 14.68
N PHE A 224 13.26 -36.75 15.87
CA PHE A 224 13.64 -38.02 16.52
C PHE A 224 15.10 -38.11 16.99
N SER A 225 15.85 -37.02 16.92
CA SER A 225 17.16 -36.92 17.58
C SER A 225 16.98 -36.86 19.10
N ALA A 226 18.02 -37.26 19.86
CA ALA A 226 18.03 -37.18 21.32
C ALA A 226 17.87 -35.75 21.87
N GLU A 227 18.20 -34.73 21.07
CA GLU A 227 18.03 -33.32 21.41
C GLU A 227 16.77 -32.70 20.79
N SER A 228 15.99 -33.47 20.03
CA SER A 228 14.77 -32.99 19.39
C SER A 228 13.60 -32.99 20.39
N PRO A 229 12.70 -32.00 20.34
CA PRO A 229 11.44 -32.07 21.07
C PRO A 229 10.53 -33.21 20.59
N LEU A 230 10.76 -33.70 19.36
CA LEU A 230 10.04 -34.81 18.78
C LEU A 230 10.66 -36.13 19.22
N GLU A 231 10.22 -36.64 20.36
CA GLU A 231 10.64 -37.96 20.84
C GLU A 231 10.01 -39.08 20.01
N MET A 232 10.82 -40.10 19.68
CA MET A 232 10.37 -41.30 18.98
C MET A 232 9.92 -42.34 19.99
N ALA A 233 8.68 -42.83 19.83
CA ALA A 233 8.24 -44.01 20.56
C ALA A 233 9.04 -45.24 20.11
N PRO A 234 9.46 -46.13 21.02
CA PRO A 234 10.12 -47.36 20.63
C PRO A 234 9.23 -48.15 19.66
N LEU A 235 9.77 -48.49 18.49
CA LEU A 235 9.09 -49.28 17.47
C LEU A 235 8.86 -50.69 18.01
N SER A 236 7.68 -50.91 18.60
CA SER A 236 7.18 -52.27 18.84
C SER A 236 6.70 -52.84 17.51
N THR A 237 6.75 -54.16 17.35
CA THR A 237 6.39 -54.87 16.11
C THR A 237 5.09 -54.34 15.48
N LEU A 238 5.19 -53.79 14.26
CA LEU A 238 4.11 -53.13 13.52
C LEU A 238 2.96 -54.11 13.25
N THR A 239 2.02 -54.16 14.18
CA THR A 239 0.77 -54.90 14.08
C THR A 239 -0.38 -53.89 14.14
N PRO A 240 -1.51 -54.11 13.46
CA PRO A 240 -2.63 -53.15 13.46
C PRO A 240 -3.09 -52.76 14.87
N MET A 241 -2.94 -53.67 15.83
CA MET A 241 -3.29 -53.48 17.25
C MET A 241 -2.27 -52.63 18.03
N THR A 242 -1.03 -52.50 17.55
CA THR A 242 0.05 -51.70 18.18
C THR A 242 0.18 -50.29 17.57
N LEU A 243 -0.51 -50.00 16.46
CA LEU A 243 -0.51 -48.68 15.84
C LEU A 243 -1.09 -47.59 16.75
N VAL A 244 -2.16 -47.87 17.49
CA VAL A 244 -2.81 -46.89 18.38
C VAL A 244 -1.93 -46.55 19.60
N PRO A 245 -1.36 -47.54 20.32
CA PRO A 245 -0.36 -47.27 21.37
C PRO A 245 0.89 -46.55 20.86
N TRP A 246 1.31 -46.79 19.61
CA TRP A 246 2.46 -46.11 19.00
C TRP A 246 2.14 -44.65 18.56
N ALA A 247 0.93 -44.41 18.05
CA ALA A 247 0.51 -43.07 17.61
C ALA A 247 0.33 -42.09 18.79
N THR A 248 -0.01 -42.60 19.97
CA THR A 248 -0.30 -41.74 21.14
C THR A 248 0.92 -40.97 21.65
N PRO A 249 2.11 -41.58 21.87
CA PRO A 249 3.34 -40.85 22.20
C PRO A 249 3.79 -39.92 21.07
N LEU A 250 3.63 -40.31 19.81
CA LEU A 250 3.96 -39.44 18.67
C LEU A 250 3.09 -38.19 18.66
N LEU A 251 1.78 -38.34 18.86
CA LEU A 251 0.87 -37.19 18.94
C LEU A 251 1.21 -36.31 20.15
N ARG A 252 1.61 -36.92 21.28
CA ARG A 252 2.06 -36.20 22.47
C ARG A 252 3.34 -35.39 22.23
N SER A 253 4.30 -35.91 21.46
CA SER A 253 5.56 -35.18 21.16
C SER A 253 5.34 -34.04 20.15
N VAL A 254 4.41 -34.18 19.21
CA VAL A 254 4.05 -33.12 18.24
C VAL A 254 3.11 -32.06 18.85
N ALA A 255 2.34 -32.39 19.89
CA ALA A 255 1.31 -31.52 20.45
C ALA A 255 1.80 -30.10 20.86
N PRO A 256 2.96 -29.91 21.52
CA PRO A 256 3.44 -28.56 21.87
C PRO A 256 3.65 -27.67 20.64
N MET A 257 4.20 -28.23 19.56
CA MET A 257 4.41 -27.50 18.30
C MET A 257 3.09 -27.14 17.62
N ALA A 258 2.15 -28.10 17.58
CA ALA A 258 0.83 -27.88 17.02
C ALA A 258 0.06 -26.78 17.77
N ILE A 259 0.15 -26.75 19.10
CA ILE A 259 -0.51 -25.72 19.93
C ILE A 259 0.13 -24.35 19.72
N ILE A 260 1.47 -24.26 19.64
CA ILE A 260 2.17 -23.00 19.33
C ILE A 260 1.73 -22.47 17.97
N TYR A 261 1.68 -23.34 16.97
CA TYR A 261 1.25 -22.99 15.62
C TYR A 261 -0.21 -22.53 15.59
N ALA A 262 -1.12 -23.27 16.24
CA ALA A 262 -2.53 -22.91 16.33
C ALA A 262 -2.73 -21.56 17.03
N HIS A 263 -2.07 -21.34 18.18
CA HIS A 263 -2.09 -20.06 18.87
C HIS A 263 -1.53 -18.92 18.01
N ALA A 264 -0.43 -19.15 17.28
CA ALA A 264 0.14 -18.16 16.36
C ALA A 264 -0.85 -17.75 15.26
N LYS A 265 -1.55 -18.72 14.65
CA LYS A 265 -2.54 -18.47 13.61
C LYS A 265 -3.76 -17.74 14.16
N VAL A 266 -4.31 -18.19 15.29
CA VAL A 266 -5.46 -17.54 15.93
C VAL A 266 -5.09 -16.09 16.30
N LYS A 267 -3.92 -15.87 16.88
CA LYS A 267 -3.42 -14.53 17.20
C LYS A 267 -3.28 -13.64 15.98
N PHE A 268 -2.72 -14.15 14.89
CA PHE A 268 -2.62 -13.41 13.64
C PHE A 268 -4.00 -12.99 13.11
N TRP A 269 -4.98 -13.90 13.11
CA TRP A 269 -6.34 -13.61 12.68
C TRP A 269 -7.01 -12.54 13.55
N VAL A 270 -6.93 -12.68 14.88
CA VAL A 270 -7.52 -11.71 15.82
C VAL A 270 -6.84 -10.36 15.69
N ALA A 271 -5.50 -10.30 15.67
CA ALA A 271 -4.75 -9.06 15.50
C ALA A 271 -5.09 -8.38 14.19
N ARG A 272 -5.21 -9.11 13.08
CA ARG A 272 -5.62 -8.55 11.78
C ARG A 272 -7.02 -7.95 11.83
N PHE A 273 -7.97 -8.65 12.46
CA PHE A 273 -9.33 -8.16 12.61
C PHE A 273 -9.34 -6.87 13.44
N VAL A 274 -8.74 -6.89 14.63
CA VAL A 274 -8.65 -5.73 15.53
C VAL A 274 -7.94 -4.55 14.87
N ASN A 275 -6.83 -4.80 14.15
CA ASN A 275 -6.08 -3.79 13.44
C ASN A 275 -6.95 -3.05 12.41
N ALA A 276 -7.82 -3.77 11.70
CA ALA A 276 -8.74 -3.15 10.74
C ALA A 276 -9.70 -2.17 11.42
N PHE A 277 -10.25 -2.50 12.59
CA PHE A 277 -11.11 -1.60 13.36
C PHE A 277 -10.33 -0.41 13.92
N LEU A 278 -9.18 -0.65 14.55
CA LEU A 278 -8.36 0.40 15.15
C LEU A 278 -7.84 1.38 14.10
N TYR A 279 -7.39 0.87 12.96
CA TYR A 279 -6.93 1.69 11.86
C TYR A 279 -8.06 2.58 11.30
N ALA A 280 -9.28 2.05 11.18
CA ALA A 280 -10.44 2.84 10.74
C ALA A 280 -10.87 3.91 11.77
N ALA A 281 -10.58 3.68 13.06
CA ALA A 281 -10.89 4.62 14.15
C ALA A 281 -9.82 5.70 14.33
N LEU A 282 -8.57 5.43 13.95
CA LEU A 282 -7.46 6.37 14.11
C LEU A 282 -7.53 7.52 13.09
N PRO A 283 -7.12 8.75 13.47
CA PRO A 283 -6.97 9.83 12.52
C PRO A 283 -5.89 9.47 11.50
N HIS A 284 -6.29 9.34 10.24
CA HIS A 284 -5.39 9.12 9.12
C HIS A 284 -5.71 10.14 8.02
N PRO A 285 -4.70 10.59 7.24
CA PRO A 285 -4.97 11.48 6.12
C PRO A 285 -5.88 10.75 5.11
N LYS A 286 -6.81 11.50 4.54
CA LYS A 286 -7.79 11.02 3.55
C LYS A 286 -7.54 11.79 2.26
N LYS A 287 -7.57 11.11 1.11
CA LYS A 287 -7.54 11.83 -0.18
C LYS A 287 -8.83 12.64 -0.27
N VAL A 288 -8.71 13.93 -0.53
CA VAL A 288 -9.86 14.80 -0.83
C VAL A 288 -10.54 14.23 -2.08
N GLY A 289 -11.84 13.91 -1.99
CA GLY A 289 -12.64 13.44 -3.12
C GLY A 289 -12.61 11.93 -3.43
N SER A 290 -11.89 11.08 -2.68
CA SER A 290 -12.00 9.62 -2.85
C SER A 290 -12.95 9.01 -1.82
N ASP A 291 -14.04 8.40 -2.29
CA ASP A 291 -14.91 7.57 -1.45
C ASP A 291 -14.09 6.50 -0.72
N GLN A 292 -14.38 6.37 0.58
CA GLN A 292 -13.67 5.64 1.63
C GLN A 292 -13.46 4.12 1.38
N ARG A 293 -13.88 3.57 0.23
CA ARG A 293 -13.90 2.13 -0.06
C ARG A 293 -12.63 1.56 -0.70
N GLN A 294 -11.71 2.36 -1.23
CA GLN A 294 -10.56 1.84 -2.00
C GLN A 294 -9.20 1.85 -1.27
N SER A 295 -8.99 2.70 -0.25
CA SER A 295 -7.64 2.91 0.32
C SER A 295 -7.11 1.78 1.21
N SER A 296 -7.96 0.88 1.71
CA SER A 296 -7.55 -0.17 2.66
C SER A 296 -7.08 -1.47 1.99
N ARG A 297 -7.19 -1.60 0.65
CA ARG A 297 -6.78 -2.80 -0.09
C ARG A 297 -5.45 -2.70 -0.84
N SER A 298 -4.92 -1.50 -1.12
CA SER A 298 -3.79 -1.36 -2.05
C SER A 298 -2.39 -1.32 -1.43
N PHE A 299 -2.24 -1.19 -0.11
CA PHE A 299 -0.90 -0.95 0.47
C PHE A 299 0.00 -2.20 0.52
N TRP A 300 -0.57 -3.41 0.52
CA TRP A 300 0.21 -4.66 0.55
C TRP A 300 0.47 -5.25 -0.85
N SER A 301 -0.01 -4.59 -1.90
CA SER A 301 0.21 -4.96 -3.29
C SER A 301 1.03 -3.85 -3.97
N SER A 302 2.30 -3.74 -3.60
CA SER A 302 3.29 -3.06 -4.45
C SER A 302 3.68 -4.00 -5.58
N GLU A 303 2.71 -4.29 -6.44
CA GLU A 303 2.99 -4.74 -7.79
C GLU A 303 3.27 -3.47 -8.60
N PRO A 304 4.32 -3.40 -9.43
CA PRO A 304 4.45 -2.28 -10.36
C PRO A 304 3.15 -2.22 -11.15
N GLU A 305 2.52 -1.04 -11.24
CA GLU A 305 1.38 -0.81 -12.14
C GLU A 305 1.84 -1.04 -13.59
N SER A 306 1.95 -2.30 -13.99
CA SER A 306 2.12 -2.72 -15.36
C SER A 306 0.73 -2.86 -15.97
N THR A 307 0.39 -1.89 -16.81
CA THR A 307 -0.42 -2.04 -18.03
C THR A 307 -1.86 -2.59 -17.95
N SER A 308 -2.47 -2.73 -16.76
CA SER A 308 -3.87 -3.20 -16.65
C SER A 308 -4.93 -2.10 -16.51
N GLN A 309 -4.63 -0.87 -16.96
CA GLN A 309 -5.60 0.23 -17.06
C GLN A 309 -6.41 0.24 -18.37
N ARG A 310 -6.40 -0.86 -19.16
CA ARG A 310 -7.07 -0.91 -20.48
C ARG A 310 -8.58 -1.17 -20.44
N ASN A 311 -9.24 -1.16 -19.27
CA ASN A 311 -10.69 -1.41 -19.20
C ASN A 311 -11.43 -0.53 -18.18
N ARG A 312 -11.02 0.74 -18.06
CA ARG A 312 -11.92 1.75 -17.48
C ARG A 312 -12.96 2.14 -18.54
N ARG A 313 -14.23 1.84 -18.24
CA ARG A 313 -15.38 2.36 -18.97
C ARG A 313 -15.27 3.90 -19.05
N PRO A 314 -15.61 4.54 -20.19
CA PRO A 314 -15.49 5.98 -20.34
C PRO A 314 -16.29 6.70 -19.25
N ARG A 315 -15.64 7.69 -18.65
CA ARG A 315 -16.23 8.57 -17.64
C ARG A 315 -17.23 9.47 -18.37
N ALA A 316 -18.37 9.79 -17.75
CA ALA A 316 -19.44 10.59 -18.37
C ALA A 316 -19.01 11.99 -18.89
N ALA A 317 -17.80 12.46 -18.52
CA ALA A 317 -17.18 13.64 -19.08
C ALA A 317 -16.76 13.47 -20.55
N ASP A 318 -16.31 12.28 -20.96
CA ASP A 318 -15.85 12.01 -22.33
C ASP A 318 -17.02 11.94 -23.32
N GLU A 319 -18.21 11.50 -22.88
CA GLU A 319 -19.43 11.52 -23.71
C GLU A 319 -19.91 12.95 -24.01
N GLN A 320 -19.69 13.90 -23.10
CA GLN A 320 -20.06 15.30 -23.30
C GLN A 320 -19.12 15.97 -24.31
N THR A 321 -17.82 15.68 -24.23
CA THR A 321 -16.81 16.17 -25.17
C THR A 321 -17.00 15.57 -26.56
N LEU A 322 -17.30 14.28 -26.67
CA LEU A 322 -17.58 13.62 -27.95
C LEU A 322 -18.89 14.12 -28.59
N ARG A 323 -19.94 14.40 -27.80
CA ARG A 323 -21.18 15.02 -28.34
C ARG A 323 -20.99 16.45 -28.83
N ALA A 324 -20.11 17.21 -28.18
CA ALA A 324 -19.78 18.57 -28.59
C ALA A 324 -18.99 18.57 -29.92
N LEU A 325 -18.09 17.60 -30.10
CA LEU A 325 -17.38 17.36 -31.37
C LEU A 325 -18.32 16.89 -32.50
N GLU A 326 -19.40 16.16 -32.17
CA GLU A 326 -20.44 15.75 -33.12
C GLU A 326 -21.51 16.83 -33.42
N GLY A 327 -21.39 18.03 -32.84
CA GLY A 327 -22.30 19.15 -33.10
C GLY A 327 -23.74 18.95 -32.62
N ARG A 328 -23.98 18.06 -31.64
CA ARG A 328 -25.33 17.76 -31.13
C ARG A 328 -25.67 18.65 -29.92
N PRO A 329 -26.90 19.19 -29.83
CA PRO A 329 -27.30 20.02 -28.69
C PRO A 329 -27.32 19.21 -27.38
N GLN A 330 -26.98 19.85 -26.27
CA GLN A 330 -26.98 19.24 -24.95
C GLN A 330 -28.39 18.75 -24.59
N SER A 331 -28.54 17.47 -24.25
CA SER A 331 -29.80 16.97 -23.70
C SER A 331 -29.98 17.48 -22.28
N SER A 332 -30.87 18.44 -22.07
CA SER A 332 -31.36 18.85 -20.76
C SER A 332 -32.10 17.67 -20.11
N ARG A 333 -31.38 16.84 -19.36
CA ARG A 333 -32.00 15.77 -18.58
C ARG A 333 -32.43 16.32 -17.22
N LEU A 334 -33.61 16.95 -17.23
CA LEU A 334 -34.49 17.06 -16.07
C LEU A 334 -34.57 15.69 -15.39
N THR A 335 -33.94 15.54 -14.24
CA THR A 335 -34.26 14.47 -13.29
C THR A 335 -34.60 15.15 -11.97
N SER A 336 -35.84 15.61 -11.90
CA SER A 336 -36.54 16.01 -10.68
C SER A 336 -36.81 14.79 -9.82
N GLN A 337 -36.27 14.78 -8.60
CA GLN A 337 -36.87 14.07 -7.46
C GLN A 337 -37.58 15.13 -6.60
N PRO A 338 -38.85 14.90 -6.18
CA PRO A 338 -39.73 15.96 -5.72
C PRO A 338 -39.52 16.27 -4.24
N GLN A 339 -39.43 17.56 -3.90
CA GLN A 339 -39.63 18.03 -2.54
C GLN A 339 -40.76 19.07 -2.56
N GLN A 340 -41.84 18.72 -1.85
CA GLN A 340 -43.01 19.55 -1.58
C GLN A 340 -42.63 20.87 -0.88
N ALA A 341 -43.19 21.98 -1.36
CA ALA A 341 -43.86 23.01 -0.54
C ALA A 341 -44.53 24.08 -1.43
N ASP A 342 -45.87 24.10 -1.39
CA ASP A 342 -46.86 25.19 -1.44
C ASP A 342 -46.69 26.48 -2.30
N PHE A 343 -47.75 26.75 -3.09
CA PHE A 343 -48.50 27.99 -3.40
C PHE A 343 -47.79 29.37 -3.26
N ASP A 344 -47.83 30.33 -4.19
CA ASP A 344 -48.97 30.91 -4.96
C ASP A 344 -48.49 31.68 -6.23
N PRO A 345 -49.38 32.01 -7.20
CA PRO A 345 -49.07 32.71 -8.45
C PRO A 345 -49.43 34.21 -8.42
N ASP A 346 -48.48 35.08 -8.79
CA ASP A 346 -48.69 36.34 -9.54
C ASP A 346 -47.48 37.25 -9.32
N THR A 347 -46.64 37.41 -10.33
CA THR A 347 -46.13 38.72 -10.75
C THR A 347 -45.38 38.58 -12.07
N SER A 348 -45.92 39.26 -13.08
CA SER A 348 -45.22 39.69 -14.29
C SER A 348 -44.15 40.71 -13.92
N ASP A 349 -42.93 40.56 -14.44
CA ASP A 349 -42.28 41.66 -15.14
C ASP A 349 -41.11 41.16 -15.99
N ASP A 350 -41.01 41.76 -17.16
CA ASP A 350 -40.06 41.53 -18.22
C ASP A 350 -38.64 41.96 -17.82
N GLU A 351 -37.66 41.05 -17.84
CA GLU A 351 -36.25 41.41 -18.04
C GLU A 351 -35.55 40.36 -18.92
N GLU A 352 -35.05 40.80 -20.08
CA GLU A 352 -34.19 40.07 -21.00
C GLU A 352 -32.94 39.51 -20.29
N PRO A 353 -32.58 38.23 -20.44
CA PRO A 353 -31.21 37.84 -20.20
C PRO A 353 -30.37 38.16 -21.45
N GLU A 354 -29.56 39.21 -21.35
CA GLU A 354 -28.40 39.43 -22.21
C GLU A 354 -27.66 38.10 -22.40
N LEU A 355 -27.70 37.58 -23.63
CA LEU A 355 -26.93 36.43 -24.08
C LEU A 355 -25.45 36.78 -23.95
N ALA A 356 -24.85 36.40 -22.82
CA ALA A 356 -23.42 36.31 -22.66
C ALA A 356 -22.90 35.29 -23.69
N HIS A 357 -22.50 35.80 -24.86
CA HIS A 357 -21.68 35.07 -25.81
C HIS A 357 -20.35 34.74 -25.13
N ALA A 358 -20.29 33.60 -24.45
CA ALA A 358 -19.02 32.93 -24.19
C ALA A 358 -18.41 32.64 -25.56
N THR A 359 -17.41 33.43 -25.95
CA THR A 359 -16.52 33.13 -27.07
C THR A 359 -15.82 31.81 -26.76
N LEU A 360 -16.46 30.72 -27.15
CA LEU A 360 -15.89 29.38 -27.18
C LEU A 360 -14.76 29.41 -28.21
N ILE A 361 -13.52 29.45 -27.73
CA ILE A 361 -12.34 29.19 -28.54
C ILE A 361 -12.34 27.69 -28.83
N SER A 362 -12.95 27.29 -29.95
CA SER A 362 -12.83 25.93 -30.46
C SER A 362 -11.45 25.76 -31.08
N PHE A 363 -10.55 25.09 -30.37
CA PHE A 363 -9.29 24.64 -30.95
C PHE A 363 -9.58 23.49 -31.91
N ASP A 364 -9.65 23.80 -33.20
CA ASP A 364 -9.68 22.80 -34.26
C ASP A 364 -8.24 22.27 -34.45
N VAL A 365 -7.85 21.32 -33.60
CA VAL A 365 -6.65 20.52 -33.82
C VAL A 365 -7.09 19.33 -34.66
N GLU A 366 -7.07 19.47 -35.99
CA GLU A 366 -7.15 18.32 -36.87
C GLU A 366 -6.06 17.32 -36.47
N ALA A 367 -6.49 16.18 -35.93
CA ALA A 367 -5.65 15.01 -35.76
C ALA A 367 -5.32 14.46 -37.16
N THR A 368 -4.39 15.10 -37.88
CA THR A 368 -3.90 14.56 -39.14
C THR A 368 -2.92 13.44 -38.85
N ASP A 369 -3.29 12.24 -39.31
CA ASP A 369 -2.44 11.09 -39.56
C ASP A 369 -1.10 11.51 -40.20
N VAL A 370 -0.04 11.64 -39.40
CA VAL A 370 1.37 11.64 -39.83
C VAL A 370 2.17 10.85 -38.78
N MET A 371 1.71 9.64 -38.51
CA MET A 371 2.42 8.68 -37.66
C MET A 371 3.44 7.92 -38.52
N GLU A 372 4.51 8.58 -38.97
CA GLU A 372 5.78 7.87 -39.22
C GLU A 372 7.03 8.75 -39.43
N ASN A 373 6.95 10.03 -39.79
CA ASN A 373 8.15 10.81 -40.18
C ASN A 373 8.45 12.08 -39.37
N MET A 374 7.95 12.23 -38.14
CA MET A 374 8.28 13.37 -37.29
C MET A 374 8.58 12.97 -35.84
N MET A 375 9.35 11.90 -35.68
CA MET A 375 9.92 11.50 -34.40
C MET A 375 11.19 12.33 -34.13
N GLU A 376 11.05 13.60 -33.73
CA GLU A 376 11.99 14.25 -32.76
C GLU A 376 11.75 15.71 -32.32
N SER A 377 10.79 16.51 -32.82
CA SER A 377 10.82 17.96 -32.45
C SER A 377 9.52 18.76 -32.27
N THR A 378 8.35 18.15 -32.16
CA THR A 378 7.12 18.93 -31.86
C THR A 378 6.45 18.46 -30.58
N GLY A 379 6.68 19.24 -29.51
CA GLY A 379 6.09 19.06 -28.20
C GLY A 379 4.56 19.07 -28.28
N SER A 380 3.95 17.96 -27.87
CA SER A 380 2.50 17.84 -27.69
C SER A 380 2.08 18.75 -26.54
N TRP A 381 1.24 19.76 -26.77
CA TRP A 381 0.82 20.75 -25.78
C TRP A 381 -0.22 20.17 -24.81
N SER A 382 -0.07 20.43 -23.51
CA SER A 382 -1.02 20.03 -22.47
C SER A 382 -1.65 21.27 -21.84
N ALA A 383 -2.90 21.55 -22.21
CA ALA A 383 -3.67 22.66 -21.65
C ALA A 383 -4.36 22.21 -20.35
N GLU A 384 -3.66 22.30 -19.22
CA GLU A 384 -4.32 22.21 -17.92
C GLU A 384 -4.91 23.59 -17.59
N LEU A 385 -6.20 23.76 -17.87
CA LEU A 385 -6.94 25.00 -17.60
C LEU A 385 -7.02 25.23 -16.09
N ARG A 386 -6.18 26.13 -15.56
CA ARG A 386 -6.38 26.67 -14.21
C ARG A 386 -7.71 27.42 -14.20
N SER A 387 -8.70 26.92 -13.45
CA SER A 387 -9.96 27.63 -13.33
C SER A 387 -9.71 28.91 -12.53
N ALA A 388 -9.96 30.07 -13.11
CA ALA A 388 -9.77 31.36 -12.45
C ALA A 388 -10.70 31.59 -11.23
N ASN A 389 -11.58 30.61 -10.93
CA ASN A 389 -12.52 30.60 -9.82
C ASN A 389 -12.21 29.49 -8.80
N GLU A 390 -10.96 29.05 -8.66
CA GLU A 390 -10.61 28.18 -7.53
C GLU A 390 -10.84 28.96 -6.23
N PRO A 391 -11.73 28.48 -5.33
CA PRO A 391 -11.94 29.12 -4.04
C PRO A 391 -10.59 29.15 -3.31
N GLU A 392 -10.26 30.29 -2.70
CA GLU A 392 -9.00 30.46 -1.96
C GLU A 392 -8.69 29.20 -1.15
N PRO A 393 -7.50 28.60 -1.31
CA PRO A 393 -7.16 27.42 -0.54
C PRO A 393 -7.25 27.82 0.92
N SER A 394 -8.26 27.27 1.62
CA SER A 394 -8.34 27.39 3.07
C SER A 394 -6.94 27.09 3.60
N SER A 395 -6.44 27.89 4.55
CA SER A 395 -5.06 27.89 5.09
C SER A 395 -4.57 26.55 5.70
N ARG A 396 -5.26 25.45 5.43
CA ARG A 396 -4.90 24.07 5.71
C ARG A 396 -3.81 23.63 4.73
N VAL A 397 -2.59 23.55 5.24
CA VAL A 397 -1.46 22.90 4.58
C VAL A 397 -1.86 21.48 4.16
N ALA A 398 -1.95 21.25 2.85
CA ALA A 398 -2.22 19.94 2.29
C ALA A 398 -0.91 19.14 2.20
N TYR A 399 -0.94 17.89 2.64
CA TYR A 399 0.20 16.98 2.57
C TYR A 399 -0.11 15.85 1.59
N ARG A 400 0.92 15.41 0.85
CA ARG A 400 0.83 14.21 0.01
C ARG A 400 0.66 12.99 0.90
N ILE A 401 -0.19 12.06 0.47
CA ILE A 401 -0.43 10.83 1.22
C ILE A 401 0.63 9.81 0.85
N THR A 402 1.77 9.89 1.53
CA THR A 402 2.88 8.93 1.42
C THR A 402 2.95 8.03 2.65
N THR A 403 3.68 6.91 2.56
CA THR A 403 3.87 6.01 3.72
C THR A 403 4.43 6.74 4.94
N LEU A 404 5.27 7.77 4.73
CA LEU A 404 5.83 8.58 5.79
C LEU A 404 4.74 9.34 6.57
N THR A 405 3.74 9.91 5.87
CA THR A 405 2.61 10.61 6.50
C THR A 405 1.63 9.66 7.18
N MET A 406 1.49 8.44 6.67
CA MET A 406 0.61 7.40 7.23
C MET A 406 1.24 6.63 8.39
N LEU A 407 2.57 6.76 8.57
CA LEU A 407 3.36 5.96 9.51
C LEU A 407 2.79 5.95 10.94
N PRO A 408 2.42 7.10 11.55
CA PRO A 408 1.90 7.10 12.92
C PRO A 408 0.60 6.30 13.04
N ALA A 409 -0.28 6.39 12.05
CA ALA A 409 -1.55 5.66 12.05
C ALA A 409 -1.30 4.14 11.91
N PHE A 410 -0.41 3.74 11.00
CA PHE A 410 -0.06 2.32 10.82
C PHE A 410 0.56 1.71 12.07
N LEU A 411 1.61 2.35 12.60
CA LEU A 411 2.34 1.79 13.74
C LEU A 411 1.50 1.81 15.03
N GLY A 412 0.67 2.86 15.20
CA GLY A 412 -0.26 2.97 16.32
C GLY A 412 -1.33 1.87 16.27
N ALA A 413 -1.94 1.65 15.10
CA ALA A 413 -2.91 0.57 14.92
C ALA A 413 -2.28 -0.81 15.16
N GLU A 414 -1.09 -1.06 14.63
CA GLU A 414 -0.37 -2.31 14.78
C GLU A 414 -0.03 -2.59 16.25
N GLY A 415 0.60 -1.62 16.96
CA GLY A 415 0.96 -1.77 18.37
C GLY A 415 -0.26 -1.97 19.29
N LEU A 416 -1.33 -1.21 19.08
CA LEU A 416 -2.57 -1.37 19.86
C LEU A 416 -3.28 -2.69 19.55
N SER A 417 -3.31 -3.11 18.28
CA SER A 417 -3.94 -4.37 17.87
C SER A 417 -3.28 -5.58 18.52
N GLU A 418 -1.95 -5.54 18.67
CA GLU A 418 -1.17 -6.59 19.31
C GLU A 418 -1.46 -6.69 20.82
N ILE A 419 -1.65 -5.53 21.49
CA ILE A 419 -2.04 -5.46 22.90
C ILE A 419 -3.45 -6.04 23.09
N VAL A 420 -4.41 -5.55 22.31
CA VAL A 420 -5.82 -5.96 22.41
C VAL A 420 -5.99 -7.44 22.05
N ALA A 421 -5.34 -7.92 20.99
CA ALA A 421 -5.32 -9.34 20.64
C ALA A 421 -4.70 -10.19 21.76
N GLY A 422 -3.66 -9.68 22.42
CA GLY A 422 -3.06 -10.31 23.60
C GLY A 422 -4.02 -10.42 24.80
N ILE A 423 -4.86 -9.42 25.03
CA ILE A 423 -5.89 -9.44 26.08
C ILE A 423 -6.98 -10.47 25.73
N ILE A 424 -7.50 -10.43 24.50
CA ILE A 424 -8.55 -11.35 24.03
C ILE A 424 -8.08 -12.81 24.10
N LEU A 425 -6.82 -13.07 23.73
CA LEU A 425 -6.24 -14.41 23.67
C LEU A 425 -5.48 -14.81 24.94
N LEU A 426 -5.61 -14.05 26.02
CA LEU A 426 -4.97 -14.34 27.29
C LEU A 426 -5.29 -15.76 27.82
N PRO A 427 -6.54 -16.27 27.76
CA PRO A 427 -6.84 -17.64 28.20
C PRO A 427 -6.15 -18.69 27.32
N LEU A 428 -6.12 -18.46 26.00
CA LEU A 428 -5.46 -19.36 25.05
C LEU A 428 -3.94 -19.37 25.25
N GLU A 429 -3.34 -18.21 25.50
CA GLU A 429 -1.92 -18.10 25.82
C GLU A 429 -1.59 -18.81 27.13
N ALA A 430 -2.43 -18.68 28.16
CA ALA A 430 -2.27 -19.39 29.43
C ALA A 430 -2.27 -20.91 29.23
N MET A 431 -3.26 -21.43 28.48
CA MET A 431 -3.34 -22.86 28.15
C MET A 431 -2.10 -23.32 27.37
N MET A 432 -1.68 -22.57 26.36
CA MET A 432 -0.49 -22.88 25.57
C MET A 432 0.76 -22.97 26.46
N VAL A 433 1.02 -21.95 27.27
CA VAL A 433 2.20 -21.87 28.13
C VAL A 433 2.22 -22.99 29.17
N ARG A 434 1.09 -23.25 29.83
CA ARG A 434 0.96 -24.34 30.81
C ARG A 434 1.16 -25.70 30.15
N PHE A 435 0.60 -25.91 28.96
CA PHE A 435 0.78 -27.17 28.22
C PHE A 435 2.24 -27.40 27.83
N ILE A 436 2.89 -26.42 27.21
CA ILE A 436 4.29 -26.52 26.79
C ILE A 436 5.19 -26.76 28.00
N GLY A 437 5.00 -26.00 29.07
CA GLY A 437 5.81 -26.13 30.27
C GLY A 437 5.64 -27.48 30.97
N ARG A 438 4.41 -28.03 30.98
CA ARG A 438 4.13 -29.38 31.49
C ARG A 438 4.75 -30.46 30.61
N ALA A 439 4.65 -30.33 29.29
CA ALA A 439 5.27 -31.25 28.35
C ALA A 439 6.80 -31.30 28.51
N TYR A 440 7.44 -30.13 28.64
CA TYR A 440 8.88 -30.03 28.82
C TYR A 440 9.35 -30.54 30.20
N ARG A 441 8.66 -30.17 31.30
CA ARG A 441 8.99 -30.69 32.62
C ARG A 441 8.81 -32.21 32.70
N GLY A 442 7.75 -32.72 32.08
CA GLY A 442 7.49 -34.16 31.98
C GLY A 442 8.62 -34.90 31.26
N SER A 443 9.10 -34.39 30.13
CA SER A 443 10.23 -35.01 29.42
C SER A 443 11.56 -34.85 30.14
N ALA A 444 11.77 -33.73 30.86
CA ALA A 444 12.96 -33.49 31.66
C ALA A 444 12.97 -34.22 33.03
N GLY A 445 11.92 -34.96 33.38
CA GLY A 445 11.80 -35.64 34.67
C GLY A 445 11.59 -34.70 35.87
N LEU A 446 11.16 -33.46 35.62
CA LEU A 446 10.89 -32.45 36.64
C LEU A 446 9.45 -32.54 37.16
N GLY A 447 9.25 -32.23 38.44
CA GLY A 447 7.93 -32.22 39.07
C GLY A 447 6.96 -31.20 38.45
N VAL A 448 5.68 -31.59 38.34
CA VAL A 448 4.61 -30.78 37.73
C VAL A 448 3.62 -30.20 38.78
N SER A 449 3.79 -30.55 40.05
CA SER A 449 2.90 -30.17 41.17
C SER A 449 2.76 -28.66 41.36
N ASP A 450 3.80 -27.90 41.02
CA ASP A 450 3.91 -26.47 41.34
C ASP A 450 3.32 -25.58 40.24
N LEU A 451 2.76 -26.19 39.18
CA LEU A 451 2.19 -25.50 38.02
C LEU A 451 0.67 -25.42 38.14
N TYR A 452 0.12 -24.26 37.80
CA TYR A 452 -1.33 -24.09 37.64
C TYR A 452 -1.93 -25.13 36.69
N GLU A 453 -3.14 -25.59 37.00
CA GLU A 453 -3.84 -26.49 36.09
C GLU A 453 -4.15 -25.79 34.76
N VAL A 454 -4.21 -26.58 33.69
CA VAL A 454 -4.39 -26.04 32.33
C VAL A 454 -5.68 -25.22 32.23
N ILE A 455 -6.72 -25.59 32.98
CA ILE A 455 -8.06 -25.01 32.92
C ILE A 455 -8.36 -24.08 34.11
N ASP A 456 -7.45 -23.97 35.10
CA ASP A 456 -7.75 -23.21 36.31
C ASP A 456 -7.78 -21.69 36.07
N LYS A 457 -8.52 -20.98 36.95
CA LYS A 457 -8.64 -19.51 36.88
C LYS A 457 -7.27 -18.87 36.95
N ASN A 458 -7.00 -17.92 36.05
CA ASN A 458 -5.74 -17.19 36.00
C ASN A 458 -5.48 -16.45 37.32
N PRO A 459 -4.50 -16.87 38.11
CA PRO A 459 -4.11 -16.13 39.31
C PRO A 459 -3.30 -14.89 38.88
N GLY A 460 -3.50 -13.79 39.60
CA GLY A 460 -2.75 -12.55 39.37
C GLY A 460 -3.28 -11.65 38.25
N PHE A 461 -4.61 -11.50 38.14
CA PHE A 461 -5.22 -10.54 37.19
C PHE A 461 -4.70 -9.11 37.38
N ASP A 462 -4.44 -8.71 38.63
CA ASP A 462 -3.80 -7.44 38.98
C ASP A 462 -2.38 -7.33 38.39
N LYS A 463 -1.59 -8.42 38.44
CA LYS A 463 -0.25 -8.48 37.86
C LYS A 463 -0.29 -8.48 36.34
N LEU A 464 -1.23 -9.19 35.74
CA LEU A 464 -1.44 -9.21 34.29
C LEU A 464 -1.85 -7.82 33.78
N PHE A 465 -2.74 -7.13 34.50
CA PHE A 465 -3.10 -5.76 34.19
C PHE A 465 -1.87 -4.84 34.24
N SER A 466 -1.03 -4.96 35.26
CA SER A 466 0.22 -4.18 35.34
C SER A 466 1.16 -4.47 34.16
N ALA A 467 1.28 -5.72 33.73
CA ALA A 467 2.09 -6.09 32.57
C ALA A 467 1.55 -5.46 31.28
N PHE A 468 0.23 -5.48 31.06
CA PHE A 468 -0.39 -4.80 29.92
C PHE A 468 -0.23 -3.28 29.97
N ALA A 469 -0.29 -2.66 31.15
CA ALA A 469 -0.04 -1.24 31.32
C ALA A 469 1.40 -0.87 30.94
N ILE A 470 2.39 -1.64 31.40
CA ILE A 470 3.80 -1.45 31.01
C ILE A 470 3.97 -1.65 29.50
N GLN A 471 3.35 -2.68 28.92
CA GLN A 471 3.37 -2.92 27.48
C GLN A 471 2.80 -1.72 26.71
N LEU A 472 1.68 -1.14 27.16
CA LEU A 472 1.06 0.02 26.54
C LEU A 472 1.97 1.26 26.60
N VAL A 473 2.63 1.51 27.74
CA VAL A 473 3.57 2.62 27.90
C VAL A 473 4.79 2.46 26.99
N LEU A 474 5.36 1.26 26.91
CA LEU A 474 6.50 0.98 26.03
C LEU A 474 6.12 1.13 24.55
N ALA A 475 5.00 0.53 24.14
CA ALA A 475 4.50 0.65 22.77
C ALA A 475 4.19 2.11 22.41
N GLY A 476 3.56 2.86 23.32
CA GLY A 476 3.28 4.29 23.16
C GLY A 476 4.55 5.13 23.07
N SER A 477 5.60 4.78 23.82
CA SER A 477 6.90 5.47 23.77
C SER A 477 7.59 5.25 22.42
N ILE A 478 7.58 4.01 21.92
CA ILE A 478 8.15 3.66 20.61
C ILE A 478 7.37 4.37 19.49
N TRP A 479 6.03 4.31 19.55
CA TRP A 479 5.15 5.01 18.62
C TRP A 479 5.39 6.52 18.60
N THR A 480 5.57 7.13 19.78
CA THR A 480 5.88 8.55 19.89
C THR A 480 7.23 8.87 19.24
N GLY A 481 8.26 8.06 19.52
CA GLY A 481 9.58 8.20 18.92
C GLY A 481 9.56 8.13 17.40
N THR A 482 8.87 7.14 16.82
CA THR A 482 8.73 7.02 15.37
C THR A 482 7.91 8.14 14.76
N THR A 483 6.90 8.65 15.47
CA THR A 483 6.09 9.79 15.01
C THR A 483 6.91 11.08 15.00
N LEU A 484 7.75 11.30 16.01
CA LEU A 484 8.69 12.42 16.05
C LEU A 484 9.73 12.30 14.93
N ALA A 485 10.25 11.11 14.67
CA ALA A 485 11.18 10.86 13.56
C ALA A 485 10.53 11.16 12.20
N ALA A 486 9.28 10.71 11.98
CA ALA A 486 8.54 11.02 10.76
C ALA A 486 8.31 12.53 10.57
N ARG A 487 8.01 13.26 11.65
CA ARG A 487 7.87 14.72 11.61
C ARG A 487 9.20 15.41 11.31
N TRP A 488 10.30 14.93 11.89
CA TRP A 488 11.63 15.49 11.69
C TRP A 488 12.11 15.35 10.25
N LEU A 489 11.75 14.24 9.59
CA LEU A 489 12.02 14.01 8.18
C LEU A 489 11.23 14.92 7.22
N LYS A 490 10.36 15.81 7.75
CA LYS A 490 9.55 16.83 7.04
C LYS A 490 9.02 16.36 5.67
N PRO A 491 7.85 15.68 5.62
CA PRO A 491 7.16 15.52 4.34
C PRO A 491 6.91 16.91 3.74
N GLN A 492 7.29 17.10 2.48
CA GLN A 492 7.20 18.43 1.85
C GLN A 492 5.70 18.77 1.71
N PRO A 493 5.26 19.95 2.19
CA PRO A 493 3.89 20.38 1.95
C PRO A 493 3.68 20.57 0.45
N ILE A 494 2.46 20.30 -0.03
CA ILE A 494 2.09 20.66 -1.40
C ILE A 494 2.15 22.18 -1.47
N THR A 495 3.06 22.72 -2.29
CA THR A 495 3.13 24.16 -2.55
C THR A 495 2.32 24.46 -3.81
N ASP A 496 1.66 25.63 -3.92
CA ASP A 496 0.88 26.06 -5.11
C ASP A 496 1.68 26.10 -6.44
N LYS A 497 2.98 25.75 -6.38
CA LYS A 497 3.86 25.59 -7.54
C LYS A 497 4.01 24.14 -8.00
N ASP A 498 3.52 23.17 -7.24
CA ASP A 498 3.39 21.75 -7.60
C ASP A 498 2.04 21.48 -8.25
#